data_AF-A0A3D0JFN3-F1
#
_entry.id   AF-A0A3D0JFN3-F1
#
_cell.length_a   1.000
_cell.length_b   1.000
_cell.length_c   1.000
_cell.angle_alpha   90.00
_cell.angle_beta   90.00
_cell.angle_gamma   90.00
#
_symmetry.space_group_name_H-M   'P 1'
#
loop_
_entity.id
_entity.type
_entity.pdbx_description
1 polymer ?
#
loop_
_entity_poly.entity_id
_entity_poly.type
_entity_poly.pdbx_seq_one_letter_code
_entity_poly.pdbx_strand_id
1 'polypeptide(L)'
;ESSGNSKEYIYSPAQISDLVCIPEVKKMIECFQQNINRTMKSEDTQMMLYYYESIGVSADLLMYLYEYCGKLEKTDSSYIKAVIEAWIKRGITDREGAKKHTEGTHEIFSAYRRAMGIETPLPEKTRNVITEWVDVYGYDLEIIITACEKAVMSAKGGAPNLNYVRKIVDDWHDNGLSNINEINNYEAKKKLEKDLEFEAKKKKKASPSLSYNSWQKPADPEEATSEVAKKLALSNKNRKNRLSDNNTDSNVSNGENNT
;
A
#
# COMPACT_ATOMS: atom_id res chain seq x y z
N GLU A 1 -0.87 7.22 -17.25
CA GLU A 1 -1.25 8.65 -17.25
C GLU A 1 -2.70 8.79 -17.70
N SER A 2 -3.57 9.25 -16.82
CA SER A 2 -4.77 10.06 -17.14
C SER A 2 -5.55 10.26 -15.84
N SER A 3 -5.04 11.14 -14.98
CA SER A 3 -5.86 11.82 -13.98
C SER A 3 -6.77 12.77 -14.76
N GLY A 4 -7.92 12.26 -15.18
CA GLY A 4 -8.94 13.01 -15.88
C GLY A 4 -9.43 14.13 -14.97
N ASN A 5 -9.05 15.35 -15.31
CA ASN A 5 -9.58 16.57 -14.74
C ASN A 5 -11.07 16.65 -15.14
N SER A 6 -11.96 16.11 -14.32
CA SER A 6 -13.40 16.23 -14.50
C SER A 6 -13.76 17.71 -14.33
N LYS A 7 -14.13 18.35 -15.44
CA LYS A 7 -14.77 19.66 -15.40
C LYS A 7 -16.05 19.51 -14.57
N GLU A 8 -16.00 19.89 -13.30
CA GLU A 8 -17.22 20.12 -12.53
C GLU A 8 -18.00 21.22 -13.26
N TYR A 9 -19.14 20.85 -13.85
CA TYR A 9 -20.05 21.82 -14.41
C TYR A 9 -20.63 22.63 -13.26
N ILE A 10 -20.26 23.90 -13.18
CA ILE A 10 -20.87 24.85 -12.26
C ILE A 10 -22.07 25.47 -12.98
N TYR A 11 -23.26 25.10 -12.55
CA TYR A 11 -24.52 25.63 -13.03
C TYR A 11 -24.73 27.06 -12.54
N SER A 12 -25.11 27.97 -13.46
CA SER A 12 -25.49 29.33 -13.10
C SER A 12 -26.84 29.36 -12.37
N PRO A 13 -27.13 30.43 -11.58
CA PRO A 13 -28.41 30.53 -10.87
C PRO A 13 -29.65 30.42 -11.78
N ALA A 14 -29.57 30.93 -13.01
CA ALA A 14 -30.65 30.81 -13.99
C ALA A 14 -30.87 29.35 -14.41
N GLN A 15 -29.80 28.63 -14.74
CA GLN A 15 -29.88 27.21 -15.11
C GLN A 15 -30.40 26.36 -13.96
N ILE A 16 -29.97 26.62 -12.72
CA ILE A 16 -30.50 25.92 -11.54
C ILE A 16 -32.00 26.16 -11.44
N SER A 17 -32.46 27.41 -11.58
CA SER A 17 -33.88 27.74 -11.53
C SER A 17 -34.70 26.96 -12.57
N ASP A 18 -34.19 26.85 -13.79
CA ASP A 18 -34.86 26.14 -14.88
C ASP A 18 -34.91 24.62 -14.61
N LEU A 19 -33.81 24.03 -14.17
CA LEU A 19 -33.70 22.59 -13.88
C LEU A 19 -34.51 22.18 -12.65
N VAL A 20 -34.56 23.02 -11.61
CA VAL A 20 -35.34 22.76 -10.38
C VAL A 20 -36.85 22.77 -10.67
N CYS A 21 -37.30 23.46 -11.71
CA CYS A 21 -38.70 23.42 -12.15
C CYS A 21 -39.11 22.06 -12.73
N ILE A 22 -38.16 21.20 -13.10
CA ILE A 22 -38.45 19.85 -13.59
C ILE A 22 -39.04 19.01 -12.44
N PRO A 23 -40.23 18.40 -12.58
CA PRO A 23 -40.88 17.66 -11.50
C PRO A 23 -40.03 16.52 -10.92
N GLU A 24 -39.23 15.86 -11.76
CA GLU A 24 -38.32 14.78 -11.35
C GLU A 24 -37.18 15.31 -10.48
N VAL A 25 -36.56 16.42 -10.89
CA VAL A 25 -35.50 17.10 -10.13
C VAL A 25 -36.03 17.62 -8.81
N LYS A 26 -37.24 18.19 -8.79
CA LYS A 26 -37.88 18.64 -7.56
C LYS A 26 -38.09 17.50 -6.57
N LYS A 27 -38.61 16.36 -7.02
CA LYS A 27 -38.74 15.15 -6.19
C LYS A 27 -37.39 14.66 -5.66
N MET A 28 -36.35 14.71 -6.49
CA MET A 28 -35.01 14.31 -6.11
C MET A 28 -34.43 15.23 -5.03
N ILE A 29 -34.65 16.55 -5.14
CA ILE A 29 -34.27 17.53 -4.12
C ILE A 29 -35.01 17.29 -2.81
N GLU A 30 -36.33 17.07 -2.87
CA GLU A 30 -37.14 16.75 -1.69
C GLU A 30 -36.66 15.45 -1.02
N CYS A 31 -36.41 14.40 -1.81
CA CYS A 31 -35.85 13.14 -1.34
C CYS A 31 -34.48 13.35 -0.67
N PHE A 32 -33.60 14.13 -1.31
CA PHE A 32 -32.31 14.46 -0.73
C PHE A 32 -32.47 15.16 0.62
N GLN A 33 -33.30 16.20 0.69
CA GLN A 33 -33.57 16.96 1.91
C GLN A 33 -34.14 16.09 3.05
N GLN A 34 -34.96 15.09 2.73
CA GLN A 34 -35.51 14.16 3.73
C GLN A 34 -34.47 13.17 4.28
N ASN A 35 -33.43 12.85 3.51
CA ASN A 35 -32.42 11.86 3.88
C ASN A 35 -31.13 12.48 4.44
N ILE A 36 -30.93 13.78 4.29
CA ILE A 36 -29.80 14.49 4.92
C ILE A 36 -30.19 15.04 6.30
N ASN A 37 -29.32 14.83 7.28
CA ASN A 37 -29.50 15.39 8.63
C ASN A 37 -28.95 16.82 8.76
N ARG A 38 -28.89 17.57 7.65
CA ARG A 38 -28.31 18.92 7.58
C ARG A 38 -29.03 19.77 6.56
N THR A 39 -28.81 21.09 6.60
CA THR A 39 -29.29 21.98 5.53
C THR A 39 -28.58 21.65 4.22
N MET A 40 -29.36 21.58 3.14
CA MET A 40 -28.85 21.43 1.78
C MET A 40 -27.97 22.63 1.41
N LYS A 41 -26.77 22.35 0.93
CA LYS A 41 -25.81 23.37 0.47
C LYS A 41 -25.99 23.59 -1.04
N SER A 42 -25.48 24.72 -1.52
CA SER A 42 -25.41 24.97 -2.96
C SER A 42 -24.61 23.89 -3.68
N GLU A 43 -23.51 23.42 -3.08
CA GLU A 43 -22.67 22.32 -3.59
C GLU A 43 -23.46 21.03 -3.86
N ASP A 44 -24.42 20.69 -3.00
CA ASP A 44 -25.25 19.49 -3.18
C ASP A 44 -26.16 19.62 -4.41
N THR A 45 -26.68 20.83 -4.63
CA THR A 45 -27.54 21.12 -5.79
C THR A 45 -26.71 21.00 -7.07
N GLN A 46 -25.51 21.59 -7.08
CA GLN A 46 -24.57 21.51 -8.21
C GLN A 46 -24.22 20.05 -8.53
N MET A 47 -23.85 19.27 -7.51
CA MET A 47 -23.52 17.86 -7.64
C MET A 47 -24.69 17.04 -8.19
N MET A 48 -25.89 17.22 -7.61
CA MET A 48 -27.10 16.51 -8.03
C MET A 48 -27.44 16.77 -9.49
N LEU A 49 -27.44 18.05 -9.89
CA LEU A 49 -27.72 18.45 -11.27
C LEU A 49 -26.65 17.92 -12.24
N TYR A 50 -25.38 17.94 -11.84
CA TYR A 50 -24.29 17.39 -12.64
C TYR A 50 -24.49 15.91 -12.96
N TYR A 51 -24.80 15.08 -11.95
CA TYR A 51 -25.01 13.65 -12.18
C TYR A 51 -26.28 13.36 -12.99
N TYR A 52 -27.35 14.13 -12.77
CA TYR A 52 -28.60 13.96 -13.50
C TYR A 52 -28.49 14.37 -14.98
N GLU A 53 -27.98 15.58 -15.26
CA GLU A 53 -27.99 16.15 -16.61
C GLU A 53 -26.70 15.86 -17.39
N SER A 54 -25.52 16.02 -16.77
CA SER A 54 -24.24 15.90 -17.48
C SER A 54 -23.82 14.44 -17.64
N ILE A 55 -24.01 13.62 -16.61
CA ILE A 55 -23.66 12.19 -16.63
C ILE A 55 -24.84 11.33 -17.12
N GLY A 56 -26.08 11.81 -16.96
CA GLY A 56 -27.28 11.07 -17.35
C GLY A 56 -27.67 9.97 -16.36
N VAL A 57 -27.29 10.10 -15.08
CA VAL A 57 -27.73 9.18 -14.03
C VAL A 57 -29.23 9.36 -13.81
N SER A 58 -29.98 8.26 -13.79
CA SER A 58 -31.43 8.32 -13.58
C SER A 58 -31.78 8.93 -12.22
N ALA A 59 -32.87 9.72 -12.19
CA ALA A 59 -33.33 10.35 -10.94
C ALA A 59 -33.69 9.31 -9.87
N ASP A 60 -34.23 8.15 -10.26
CA ASP A 60 -34.57 7.07 -9.33
C ASP A 60 -33.31 6.45 -8.68
N LEU A 61 -32.21 6.30 -9.43
CA LEU A 61 -30.92 5.86 -8.88
C LEU A 61 -30.34 6.90 -7.92
N LEU A 62 -30.40 8.19 -8.26
CA LEU A 62 -29.93 9.27 -7.38
C LEU A 62 -30.76 9.36 -6.09
N MET A 63 -32.09 9.23 -6.17
CA MET A 63 -32.94 9.16 -4.99
C MET A 63 -32.56 7.97 -4.09
N TYR A 64 -32.34 6.80 -4.68
CA TYR A 64 -31.89 5.63 -3.93
C TYR A 64 -30.52 5.82 -3.28
N LEU A 65 -29.56 6.46 -3.98
CA LEU A 65 -28.27 6.82 -3.43
C LEU A 65 -28.43 7.69 -2.17
N TYR A 66 -29.31 8.68 -2.21
CA TYR A 66 -29.53 9.56 -1.06
C TYR A 66 -30.19 8.83 0.11
N GLU A 67 -31.19 7.99 -0.14
CA GLU A 67 -31.76 7.09 0.87
C GLU A 67 -30.69 6.18 1.49
N TYR A 68 -29.79 5.65 0.67
CA TYR A 68 -28.72 4.78 1.10
C TYR A 68 -27.69 5.50 1.99
N CYS A 69 -27.17 6.64 1.52
CA CYS A 69 -26.22 7.47 2.28
C CYS A 69 -26.84 8.01 3.59
N GLY A 70 -28.13 8.34 3.58
CA GLY A 70 -28.88 8.76 4.77
C GLY A 70 -28.95 7.66 5.83
N LYS A 71 -29.23 6.41 5.45
CA LYS A 71 -29.25 5.25 6.37
C LYS A 71 -27.89 4.94 7.00
N LEU A 72 -26.80 5.32 6.34
CA LEU A 72 -25.42 5.17 6.85
C LEU A 72 -24.98 6.35 7.73
N GLU A 73 -25.83 7.38 7.87
CA GLU A 73 -25.50 8.67 8.50
C GLU A 73 -24.28 9.37 7.86
N LYS A 74 -23.91 8.99 6.64
CA LYS A 74 -22.80 9.57 5.86
C LYS A 74 -23.35 10.45 4.75
N THR A 75 -23.68 11.70 5.10
CA THR A 75 -24.39 12.66 4.21
C THR A 75 -23.49 13.77 3.65
N ASP A 76 -22.18 13.61 3.79
CA ASP A 76 -21.19 14.51 3.21
C ASP A 76 -21.18 14.42 1.69
N SER A 77 -21.16 15.56 1.01
CA SER A 77 -21.20 15.63 -0.46
C SER A 77 -20.04 14.87 -1.09
N SER A 78 -18.85 14.94 -0.49
CA SER A 78 -17.67 14.17 -0.94
C SER A 78 -17.88 12.66 -0.87
N TYR A 79 -18.53 12.16 0.19
CA TYR A 79 -18.82 10.73 0.32
C TYR A 79 -19.86 10.29 -0.71
N ILE A 80 -20.96 11.05 -0.83
CA ILE A 80 -22.03 10.77 -1.81
C ILE A 80 -21.45 10.74 -3.23
N LYS A 81 -20.61 11.73 -3.58
CA LYS A 81 -19.90 11.80 -4.86
C LYS A 81 -19.05 10.55 -5.10
N ALA A 82 -18.29 10.11 -4.10
CA ALA A 82 -17.44 8.95 -4.24
C ALA A 82 -18.23 7.64 -4.44
N VAL A 83 -19.36 7.48 -3.75
CA VAL A 83 -20.25 6.31 -3.90
C VAL A 83 -20.85 6.28 -5.31
N ILE A 84 -21.38 7.40 -5.81
CA ILE A 84 -21.97 7.41 -7.16
C ILE A 84 -20.92 7.17 -8.25
N GLU A 85 -19.71 7.73 -8.10
CA GLU A 85 -18.61 7.45 -9.03
C GLU A 85 -18.22 5.96 -9.03
N ALA A 86 -18.19 5.32 -7.86
CA ALA A 86 -17.91 3.90 -7.75
C ALA A 86 -19.03 3.04 -8.38
N TRP A 87 -20.29 3.42 -8.20
CA TRP A 87 -21.42 2.74 -8.84
C TRP A 87 -21.36 2.86 -10.37
N ILE A 88 -21.09 4.07 -10.89
CA ILE A 88 -20.90 4.29 -12.33
C ILE A 88 -19.74 3.46 -12.88
N LYS A 89 -18.59 3.44 -12.20
CA LYS A 89 -17.42 2.63 -12.61
C LYS A 89 -17.73 1.13 -12.66
N ARG A 90 -18.64 0.65 -11.81
CA ARG A 90 -19.13 -0.74 -11.78
C ARG A 90 -20.20 -1.03 -12.83
N GLY A 91 -20.66 -0.02 -13.56
CA GLY A 91 -21.75 -0.17 -14.52
C GLY A 91 -23.13 -0.27 -13.86
N ILE A 92 -23.29 0.20 -12.63
CA ILE A 92 -24.59 0.30 -11.97
C ILE A 92 -25.30 1.56 -12.49
N THR A 93 -26.36 1.38 -13.26
CA THR A 93 -27.09 2.47 -13.94
C THR A 93 -28.52 2.66 -13.45
N ASP A 94 -29.05 1.72 -12.67
CA ASP A 94 -30.43 1.71 -12.18
C ASP A 94 -30.53 1.36 -10.69
N ARG A 95 -31.71 1.62 -10.12
CA ARG A 95 -32.01 1.36 -8.70
C ARG A 95 -31.94 -0.12 -8.35
N GLU A 96 -32.36 -1.00 -9.25
CA GLU A 96 -32.33 -2.45 -9.02
C GLU A 96 -30.90 -2.97 -8.88
N GLY A 97 -30.00 -2.54 -9.76
CA GLY A 97 -28.57 -2.86 -9.69
C GLY A 97 -27.94 -2.33 -8.39
N ALA A 98 -28.26 -1.10 -8.00
CA ALA A 98 -27.77 -0.52 -6.75
C ALA A 98 -28.29 -1.30 -5.52
N LYS A 99 -29.58 -1.68 -5.52
CA LYS A 99 -30.16 -2.49 -4.45
C LYS A 99 -29.45 -3.84 -4.33
N LYS A 100 -29.26 -4.55 -5.45
CA LYS A 100 -28.53 -5.82 -5.47
C LYS A 100 -27.09 -5.68 -4.96
N HIS A 101 -26.40 -4.61 -5.33
CA HIS A 101 -25.06 -4.29 -4.83
C HIS A 101 -25.05 -4.12 -3.30
N THR A 102 -25.95 -3.28 -2.77
CA THR A 102 -26.02 -3.03 -1.32
C THR A 102 -26.47 -4.24 -0.51
N GLU A 103 -27.31 -5.12 -1.06
CA GLU A 103 -27.70 -6.39 -0.44
C GLU A 103 -26.50 -7.35 -0.34
N GLY A 104 -25.64 -7.40 -1.36
CA GLY A 104 -24.40 -8.16 -1.35
C GLY A 104 -23.42 -7.74 -0.25
N THR A 105 -23.44 -6.46 0.15
CA THR A 105 -22.62 -5.96 1.26
C THR A 105 -22.89 -6.67 2.58
N HIS A 106 -24.09 -7.22 2.79
CA HIS A 106 -24.39 -8.01 3.99
C HIS A 106 -23.55 -9.30 4.07
N GLU A 107 -23.30 -9.95 2.92
CA GLU A 107 -22.44 -11.13 2.85
C GLU A 107 -21.00 -10.78 3.24
N ILE A 108 -20.52 -9.62 2.82
CA ILE A 108 -19.19 -9.09 3.16
C ILE A 108 -19.03 -8.91 4.67
N PHE A 109 -20.04 -8.34 5.35
CA PHE A 109 -19.99 -8.23 6.83
C PHE A 109 -19.89 -9.60 7.50
N SER A 110 -20.63 -10.59 7.00
CA SER A 110 -20.62 -11.95 7.56
C SER A 110 -19.26 -12.65 7.36
N ALA A 111 -18.64 -12.45 6.20
CA ALA A 111 -17.35 -13.00 5.86
C ALA A 111 -16.22 -12.32 6.64
N TYR A 112 -16.24 -10.99 6.73
CA TYR A 112 -15.32 -10.22 7.56
C TYR A 112 -15.36 -10.70 9.01
N ARG A 113 -16.57 -10.85 9.56
CA ARG A 113 -16.77 -11.34 10.93
C ARG A 113 -16.13 -12.72 11.14
N ARG A 114 -16.32 -13.64 10.17
CA ARG A 114 -15.74 -14.98 10.20
C ARG A 114 -14.21 -14.94 10.10
N ALA A 115 -13.65 -14.17 9.17
CA ALA A 115 -12.21 -14.04 8.97
C ALA A 115 -11.50 -13.43 10.19
N MET A 116 -12.17 -12.53 10.89
CA MET A 116 -11.64 -11.88 12.09
C MET A 116 -11.89 -12.66 13.39
N GLY A 117 -12.62 -13.79 13.33
CA GLY A 117 -12.96 -14.59 14.51
C GLY A 117 -13.89 -13.88 15.50
N ILE A 118 -14.74 -12.96 15.01
CA ILE A 118 -15.68 -12.21 15.84
C ILE A 118 -17.00 -12.99 15.91
N GLU A 119 -17.49 -13.34 17.09
CA GLU A 119 -18.78 -14.04 17.21
C GLU A 119 -19.97 -13.08 17.30
N THR A 120 -19.74 -11.89 17.86
CA THR A 120 -20.76 -10.87 18.08
C THR A 120 -21.13 -10.12 16.80
N PRO A 121 -22.32 -9.49 16.75
CA PRO A 121 -22.67 -8.56 15.69
C PRO A 121 -21.64 -7.42 15.58
N LEU A 122 -21.31 -7.02 14.36
CA LEU A 122 -20.35 -5.94 14.13
C LEU A 122 -20.91 -4.60 14.64
N PRO A 123 -20.13 -3.84 15.45
CA PRO A 123 -20.47 -2.47 15.80
C PRO A 123 -20.71 -1.64 14.54
N GLU A 124 -21.61 -0.68 14.62
CA GLU A 124 -21.95 0.21 13.51
C GLU A 124 -20.72 0.92 12.93
N LYS A 125 -19.83 1.44 13.79
CA LYS A 125 -18.56 2.05 13.36
C LYS A 125 -17.72 1.11 12.49
N THR A 126 -17.69 -0.18 12.81
CA THR A 126 -16.96 -1.18 12.02
C THR A 126 -17.65 -1.43 10.69
N ARG A 127 -18.98 -1.54 10.68
CA ARG A 127 -19.77 -1.69 9.44
C ARG A 127 -19.52 -0.50 8.52
N ASN A 128 -19.56 0.73 9.03
CA ASN A 128 -19.35 1.95 8.25
C ASN A 128 -17.97 2.03 7.59
N VAL A 129 -16.94 1.44 8.22
CA VAL A 129 -15.58 1.34 7.65
C VAL A 129 -15.55 0.29 6.53
N ILE A 130 -16.15 -0.88 6.74
CA ILE A 130 -16.21 -1.93 5.71
C ILE A 130 -17.03 -1.46 4.51
N THR A 131 -18.16 -0.79 4.75
CA THR A 131 -18.99 -0.16 3.72
C THR A 131 -18.20 0.83 2.89
N GLU A 132 -17.28 1.59 3.50
CA GLU A 132 -16.41 2.52 2.76
C GLU A 132 -15.46 1.79 1.81
N TRP A 133 -14.88 0.67 2.22
CA TRP A 133 -14.02 -0.12 1.33
C TRP A 133 -14.78 -0.68 0.13
N VAL A 134 -16.02 -1.11 0.36
CA VAL A 134 -16.87 -1.64 -0.72
C VAL A 134 -17.33 -0.50 -1.62
N ASP A 135 -17.98 0.52 -1.06
CA ASP A 135 -18.68 1.51 -1.86
C ASP A 135 -17.80 2.63 -2.37
N VAL A 136 -16.70 2.95 -1.70
CA VAL A 136 -15.78 4.03 -2.11
C VAL A 136 -14.57 3.44 -2.82
N TYR A 137 -13.88 2.48 -2.21
CA TYR A 137 -12.63 1.94 -2.79
C TYR A 137 -12.89 0.95 -3.92
N GLY A 138 -14.13 0.48 -4.06
CA GLY A 138 -14.45 -0.44 -5.13
C GLY A 138 -14.15 -1.91 -4.79
N TYR A 139 -13.74 -2.22 -3.56
CA TYR A 139 -13.23 -3.55 -3.22
C TYR A 139 -14.34 -4.60 -3.13
N ASP A 140 -13.99 -5.81 -3.58
CA ASP A 140 -14.84 -6.98 -3.51
C ASP A 140 -14.59 -7.79 -2.24
N LEU A 141 -15.39 -8.85 -2.09
CA LEU A 141 -15.30 -9.77 -0.96
C LEU A 141 -13.90 -10.39 -0.82
N GLU A 142 -13.27 -10.76 -1.94
CA GLU A 142 -12.00 -11.46 -1.95
C GLU A 142 -10.89 -10.59 -1.38
N ILE A 143 -10.79 -9.34 -1.84
CA ILE A 143 -9.81 -8.36 -1.34
C ILE A 143 -9.98 -8.13 0.17
N ILE A 144 -11.22 -7.98 0.65
CA ILE A 144 -11.49 -7.73 2.07
C ILE A 144 -11.09 -8.94 2.93
N ILE A 145 -11.36 -10.16 2.47
CA ILE A 145 -10.94 -11.39 3.17
C ILE A 145 -9.42 -11.48 3.22
N THR A 146 -8.73 -11.23 2.10
CA THR A 146 -7.26 -11.25 2.05
C THR A 146 -6.65 -10.23 3.02
N ALA A 147 -7.25 -9.04 3.16
CA ALA A 147 -6.81 -8.04 4.14
C ALA A 147 -6.96 -8.57 5.58
N CYS A 148 -8.07 -9.24 5.89
CA CYS A 148 -8.32 -9.83 7.20
C CYS A 148 -7.33 -10.96 7.52
N GLU A 149 -7.12 -11.89 6.58
CA GLU A 149 -6.15 -12.99 6.74
C GLU A 149 -4.75 -12.46 7.00
N LYS A 150 -4.34 -11.42 6.27
CA LYS A 150 -3.05 -10.75 6.48
C LYS A 150 -2.95 -10.11 7.86
N ALA A 151 -4.03 -9.49 8.34
CA ALA A 151 -4.09 -8.91 9.67
C ALA A 151 -3.95 -9.99 10.76
N VAL A 152 -4.64 -11.12 10.60
CA VAL A 152 -4.54 -12.30 11.49
C VAL A 152 -3.11 -12.84 11.52
N MET A 153 -2.50 -13.05 10.35
CA MET A 153 -1.11 -13.58 10.26
C MET A 153 -0.08 -12.63 10.88
N SER A 154 -0.34 -11.33 10.88
CA SER A 154 0.56 -10.31 11.42
C SER A 154 0.38 -10.09 12.93
N ALA A 155 -0.79 -10.45 13.47
CA ALA A 155 -1.08 -10.35 14.89
C ALA A 155 -0.31 -11.46 15.64
N LYS A 156 0.87 -11.13 16.17
CA LYS A 156 1.70 -12.03 16.98
C LYS A 156 1.02 -12.38 18.31
N GLY A 157 0.07 -13.33 18.29
CA GLY A 157 -0.57 -13.89 19.48
C GLY A 157 -1.77 -13.10 20.04
N GLY A 158 -2.40 -12.24 19.24
CA GLY A 158 -3.58 -11.47 19.64
C GLY A 158 -4.68 -11.49 18.58
N ALA A 159 -5.91 -11.13 18.97
CA ALA A 159 -7.01 -10.97 18.03
C ALA A 159 -6.70 -9.85 17.02
N PRO A 160 -6.96 -10.05 15.71
CA PRO A 160 -6.78 -9.02 14.71
C PRO A 160 -7.67 -7.81 15.04
N ASN A 161 -7.18 -6.60 14.80
CA ASN A 161 -7.94 -5.37 15.07
C ASN A 161 -8.30 -4.64 13.77
N LEU A 162 -9.44 -3.96 13.77
CA LEU A 162 -9.96 -3.21 12.61
C LEU A 162 -8.95 -2.18 12.10
N ASN A 163 -8.24 -1.49 13.00
CA ASN A 163 -7.28 -0.45 12.64
C ASN A 163 -6.11 -1.00 11.82
N TYR A 164 -5.71 -2.24 12.07
CA TYR A 164 -4.63 -2.89 11.32
C TYR A 164 -5.11 -3.34 9.95
N VAL A 165 -6.32 -3.92 9.86
CA VAL A 165 -6.95 -4.23 8.57
C VAL A 165 -7.08 -2.95 7.74
N ARG A 166 -7.58 -1.87 8.35
CA ARG A 166 -7.67 -0.55 7.71
C ARG A 166 -6.33 -0.09 7.13
N LYS A 167 -5.22 -0.17 7.88
CA LYS A 167 -3.91 0.21 7.36
C LYS A 167 -3.47 -0.61 6.13
N ILE A 168 -3.83 -1.89 6.07
CA ILE A 168 -3.55 -2.75 4.91
C ILE A 168 -4.36 -2.28 3.71
N VAL A 169 -5.67 -2.10 3.92
CA VAL A 169 -6.61 -1.68 2.87
C VAL A 169 -6.27 -0.29 2.34
N ASP A 170 -5.96 0.65 3.23
CA ASP A 170 -5.55 2.02 2.90
C ASP A 170 -4.20 2.00 2.11
N ASP A 171 -3.22 1.18 2.51
CA ASP A 171 -1.96 1.00 1.74
C ASP A 171 -2.22 0.50 0.32
N TRP A 172 -3.13 -0.45 0.14
CA TRP A 172 -3.49 -0.94 -1.20
C TRP A 172 -4.19 0.13 -2.04
N HIS A 173 -5.10 0.88 -1.42
CA HIS A 173 -5.86 1.92 -2.10
C HIS A 173 -4.94 3.08 -2.53
N ASP A 174 -4.03 3.50 -1.65
CA ASP A 174 -3.04 4.55 -1.94
C ASP A 174 -2.06 4.15 -3.06
N ASN A 175 -1.81 2.85 -3.21
CA ASN A 175 -1.03 2.30 -4.34
C ASN A 175 -1.88 2.04 -5.60
N GLY A 176 -3.17 2.38 -5.58
CA GLY A 176 -4.09 2.22 -6.71
C GLY A 176 -4.42 0.77 -7.06
N LEU A 177 -4.26 -0.15 -6.11
CA LEU A 177 -4.48 -1.58 -6.32
C LEU A 177 -5.98 -1.88 -6.19
N SER A 178 -6.60 -2.33 -7.27
CA SER A 178 -8.05 -2.57 -7.31
C SER A 178 -8.41 -4.02 -7.63
N ASN A 179 -7.42 -4.82 -8.00
CA ASN A 179 -7.56 -6.22 -8.37
C ASN A 179 -6.77 -7.12 -7.42
N ILE A 180 -7.34 -8.27 -7.07
CA ILE A 180 -6.69 -9.26 -6.20
C ILE A 180 -5.32 -9.72 -6.75
N ASN A 181 -5.17 -9.85 -8.07
CA ASN A 181 -3.91 -10.24 -8.70
C ASN A 181 -2.83 -9.15 -8.52
N GLU A 182 -3.21 -7.89 -8.63
CA GLU A 182 -2.30 -6.76 -8.41
C GLU A 182 -1.85 -6.71 -6.95
N ILE A 183 -2.78 -6.92 -6.01
CA ILE A 183 -2.51 -6.99 -4.58
C ILE A 183 -1.54 -8.14 -4.27
N ASN A 184 -1.81 -9.34 -4.80
CA ASN A 184 -0.95 -10.50 -4.59
C ASN A 184 0.48 -10.26 -5.10
N ASN A 185 0.63 -9.64 -6.28
CA ASN A 185 1.93 -9.29 -6.84
C ASN A 185 2.66 -8.23 -6.01
N TYR A 186 1.93 -7.18 -5.58
CA TYR A 186 2.47 -6.12 -4.72
C TYR A 186 2.96 -6.69 -3.39
N GLU A 187 2.17 -7.57 -2.77
CA GLU A 187 2.51 -8.20 -1.49
C GLU A 187 3.68 -9.18 -1.61
N ALA A 188 3.75 -9.95 -2.69
CA ALA A 188 4.89 -10.81 -2.97
C ALA A 188 6.20 -10.00 -3.11
N LYS A 189 6.14 -8.86 -3.82
CA LYS A 189 7.27 -7.94 -3.96
C LYS A 189 7.68 -7.34 -2.61
N LYS A 190 6.73 -6.84 -1.82
CA LYS A 190 6.97 -6.26 -0.50
C LYS A 190 7.59 -7.26 0.48
N LYS A 191 7.18 -8.53 0.38
CA LYS A 191 7.79 -9.63 1.15
C LYS A 191 9.23 -9.89 0.73
N LEU A 192 9.49 -10.00 -0.58
CA LEU A 192 10.84 -10.21 -1.11
C LEU A 192 11.79 -9.08 -0.69
N GLU A 193 11.36 -7.82 -0.79
CA GLU A 193 12.16 -6.66 -0.37
C GLU A 193 12.48 -6.69 1.12
N LYS A 194 11.53 -7.07 1.98
CA LYS A 194 11.77 -7.23 3.42
C LYS A 194 12.75 -8.36 3.73
N ASP A 195 12.65 -9.49 3.04
CA ASP A 195 13.55 -10.63 3.22
C ASP A 195 14.97 -10.26 2.78
N LEU A 196 15.13 -9.56 1.65
CA LEU A 196 16.41 -9.03 1.19
C LEU A 196 17.01 -8.00 2.15
N GLU A 197 16.19 -7.10 2.70
CA GLU A 197 16.64 -6.10 3.68
C GLU A 197 17.06 -6.77 5.00
N PHE A 198 16.34 -7.80 5.44
CA PHE A 198 16.68 -8.59 6.62
C PHE A 198 18.03 -9.32 6.43
N GLU A 199 18.24 -9.96 5.28
CA GLU A 199 19.50 -10.62 4.93
C GLU A 199 20.67 -9.63 4.83
N ALA A 200 20.45 -8.44 4.25
CA ALA A 200 21.46 -7.37 4.20
C ALA A 200 21.84 -6.87 5.61
N LYS A 201 20.86 -6.70 6.51
CA LYS A 201 21.08 -6.30 7.91
C LYS A 201 21.82 -7.40 8.69
N LYS A 202 21.53 -8.68 8.44
CA LYS A 202 22.24 -9.81 9.04
C LYS A 202 23.72 -9.84 8.61
N LYS A 203 24.01 -9.65 7.33
CA LYS A 203 25.39 -9.59 6.79
C LYS A 203 26.20 -8.40 7.37
N LYS A 204 25.59 -7.23 7.56
CA LYS A 204 26.24 -6.06 8.20
C LYS A 204 26.55 -6.26 9.68
N LYS A 205 25.75 -7.05 10.41
CA LYS A 205 26.04 -7.41 11.81
C LYS A 205 27.07 -8.53 11.95
N ALA A 206 27.27 -9.33 10.90
CA ALA A 206 28.20 -10.46 10.87
C ALA A 206 29.61 -10.10 10.35
N SER A 207 29.84 -8.90 9.80
CA SER A 207 31.20 -8.44 9.54
C SER A 207 31.89 -8.17 10.87
N PRO A 208 32.98 -8.90 11.23
CA PRO A 208 33.75 -8.55 12.41
C PRO A 208 34.26 -7.14 12.21
N SER A 209 33.93 -6.23 13.12
CA SER A 209 34.78 -5.07 13.34
C SER A 209 36.19 -5.62 13.49
N LEU A 210 37.08 -5.34 12.54
CA LEU A 210 38.52 -5.44 12.73
C LEU A 210 38.84 -4.48 13.88
N SER A 211 38.72 -5.00 15.10
CA SER A 211 39.06 -4.30 16.32
C SER A 211 40.56 -4.10 16.27
N TYR A 212 40.97 -2.86 15.99
CA TYR A 212 42.35 -2.40 16.04
C TYR A 212 42.82 -2.31 17.49
N ASN A 213 42.71 -3.39 18.26
CA ASN A 213 43.20 -3.48 19.63
C ASN A 213 43.59 -4.94 19.94
N SER A 214 44.68 -5.36 19.30
CA SER A 214 45.56 -6.41 19.83
C SER A 214 47.01 -5.99 19.67
N TRP A 215 47.31 -4.76 20.13
CA TRP A 215 48.68 -4.38 20.46
C TRP A 215 48.83 -4.57 21.96
N GLN A 216 49.24 -5.76 22.38
CA GLN A 216 49.75 -5.93 23.74
C GLN A 216 51.04 -5.12 23.82
N LYS A 217 51.04 -4.05 24.64
CA LYS A 217 52.26 -3.32 24.97
C LYS A 217 53.21 -4.31 25.65
N PRO A 218 54.46 -4.49 25.17
CA PRO A 218 55.43 -5.25 25.92
C PRO A 218 55.62 -4.60 27.29
N ALA A 219 55.71 -5.44 28.33
CA ALA A 219 55.72 -5.02 29.73
C ALA A 219 56.97 -4.22 30.11
N ASP A 220 57.99 -4.15 29.24
CA ASP A 220 59.25 -3.48 29.52
C ASP A 220 59.81 -2.74 28.27
N PRO A 221 60.13 -1.43 28.33
CA PRO A 221 60.62 -0.66 27.19
C PRO A 221 62.00 -1.09 26.65
N GLU A 222 62.79 -1.80 27.45
CA GLU A 222 64.18 -2.11 27.11
C GLU A 222 64.32 -3.36 26.22
N GLU A 223 63.41 -4.33 26.36
CA GLU A 223 63.44 -5.59 25.60
C GLU A 223 62.93 -5.43 24.15
N ALA A 224 62.05 -4.45 23.91
CA ALA A 224 61.45 -4.18 22.60
C ALA A 224 62.47 -3.69 21.56
N THR A 225 63.51 -2.96 21.97
CA THR A 225 64.53 -2.44 21.04
C THR A 225 65.43 -3.57 20.51
N SER A 226 65.77 -4.53 21.38
CA SER A 226 66.57 -5.72 21.06
C SER A 226 65.83 -6.66 20.10
N GLU A 227 64.55 -6.91 20.35
CA GLU A 227 63.78 -7.88 19.56
C GLU A 227 63.37 -7.34 18.18
N VAL A 228 63.02 -6.04 18.10
CA VAL A 228 62.73 -5.37 16.82
C VAL A 228 64.01 -5.28 15.97
N ALA A 229 65.16 -4.96 16.58
CA ALA A 229 66.45 -4.95 15.87
C ALA A 229 66.83 -6.35 15.34
N LYS A 230 66.61 -7.41 16.14
CA LYS A 230 66.83 -8.81 15.71
C LYS A 230 65.90 -9.22 14.57
N LYS A 231 64.61 -8.85 14.62
CA LYS A 231 63.63 -9.13 13.55
C LYS A 231 63.94 -8.36 12.27
N LEU A 232 64.40 -7.11 12.37
CA LEU A 232 64.85 -6.32 11.20
C LEU A 232 66.11 -6.92 10.56
N ALA A 233 67.06 -7.41 11.38
CA ALA A 233 68.27 -8.07 10.91
C ALA A 233 67.97 -9.41 10.21
N LEU A 234 67.04 -10.21 10.74
CA LEU A 234 66.60 -11.46 10.12
C LEU A 234 65.87 -11.21 8.78
N SER A 235 65.01 -10.18 8.74
CA SER A 235 64.28 -9.79 7.53
C SER A 235 65.22 -9.33 6.41
N ASN A 236 66.26 -8.55 6.74
CA ASN A 236 67.27 -8.11 5.77
C ASN A 236 68.20 -9.25 5.31
N LYS A 237 68.46 -10.26 6.15
CA LYS A 237 69.23 -11.45 5.78
C LYS A 237 68.47 -12.32 4.77
N ASN A 238 67.16 -12.50 4.97
CA ASN A 238 66.29 -13.21 4.02
C ASN A 238 66.10 -12.45 2.70
N ARG A 239 66.12 -11.11 2.74
CA ARG A 239 66.03 -10.28 1.53
C ARG A 239 67.30 -10.32 0.68
N LYS A 240 68.49 -10.45 1.29
CA LYS A 240 69.76 -10.63 0.56
C LYS A 240 69.91 -12.01 -0.07
N ASN A 241 69.48 -13.09 0.61
CA ASN A 241 69.50 -14.43 0.03
C ASN A 241 68.54 -14.58 -1.18
N ARG A 242 67.43 -13.82 -1.20
CA ARG A 242 66.51 -13.81 -2.37
C ARG A 242 67.04 -13.06 -3.60
N LEU A 243 68.11 -12.28 -3.45
CA LEU A 243 68.74 -11.52 -4.54
C LEU A 243 70.01 -12.20 -5.07
N SER A 244 70.58 -13.18 -4.35
CA SER A 244 71.71 -13.99 -4.82
C SER A 244 71.29 -15.22 -5.64
N ASP A 245 70.05 -15.69 -5.52
CA ASP A 245 69.58 -16.91 -6.22
C ASP A 245 69.05 -16.66 -7.65
N ASN A 246 69.07 -15.41 -8.13
CA ASN A 246 68.58 -15.04 -9.47
C ASN A 246 69.68 -14.66 -10.47
N ASN A 247 70.95 -15.03 -10.21
CA ASN A 247 72.02 -14.75 -11.19
C ASN A 247 73.12 -15.83 -11.23
N THR A 248 72.73 -17.08 -11.48
CA THR A 248 73.59 -18.10 -12.10
C THR A 248 72.66 -19.13 -12.73
N ASP A 249 72.40 -18.99 -14.03
CA ASP A 249 72.30 -20.09 -15.01
C ASP A 249 71.66 -19.57 -16.30
N SER A 250 72.50 -18.95 -17.13
CA SER A 250 72.25 -18.77 -18.55
C SER A 250 73.58 -18.90 -19.28
N ASN A 251 74.18 -20.09 -19.18
CA ASN A 251 75.15 -20.56 -20.16
C ASN A 251 75.28 -22.08 -20.02
N VAL A 252 74.87 -22.83 -21.06
CA VAL A 252 75.54 -24.04 -21.60
C VAL A 252 74.64 -24.68 -22.66
N SER A 253 75.16 -24.62 -23.89
CA SER A 253 75.16 -25.62 -24.97
C SER A 253 73.89 -26.33 -25.40
N ASN A 254 73.45 -26.01 -26.62
CA ASN A 254 73.01 -27.01 -27.60
C ASN A 254 74.07 -27.13 -28.70
N GLY A 255 74.88 -28.19 -28.64
CA GLY A 255 75.28 -28.95 -29.84
C GLY A 255 74.18 -29.99 -30.14
N GLU A 256 74.08 -30.68 -31.26
CA GLU A 256 75.01 -31.02 -32.31
C GLU A 256 74.23 -31.30 -33.61
N ASN A 257 75.00 -31.34 -34.71
CA ASN A 257 74.61 -31.74 -36.05
C ASN A 257 74.17 -33.22 -36.15
N ASN A 258 73.50 -33.49 -37.28
CA ASN A 258 73.81 -34.53 -38.28
C ASN A 258 72.77 -35.66 -38.45
N THR A 259 71.88 -35.50 -39.44
CA THR A 259 71.83 -36.26 -40.72
C THR A 259 70.72 -35.69 -41.61
#